data_AF-A0A9D3XZW8-F1
#
_entry.id   AF-A0A9D3XZW8-F1
#
_cell.length_a   1.000
_cell.length_b   1.000
_cell.length_c   1.000
_cell.angle_alpha   90.00
_cell.angle_beta   90.00
_cell.angle_gamma   90.00
#
_symmetry.space_group_name_H-M   'P 1'
#
loop_
_entity.id
_entity.type
_entity.pdbx_description
1 polymer ?
#
loop_
_entity_poly.entity_id
_entity_poly.type
_entity_poly.pdbx_seq_one_letter_code
_entity_poly.pdbx_strand_id
1 'polypeptide(L)' 'MVRKQLKELDGTVFRVFEQIPQDVFQKRQQLVPKIKDARRQGKRAYLANATLYIDVVPQRA' A
#
# COMPACT_ATOMS: atom_id res chain seq x y z
N MET A 1 14.61 21.38 -0.30
CA MET A 1 14.90 19.97 0.04
C MET A 1 14.63 19.11 -1.19
N VAL A 2 15.66 18.86 -2.00
CA VAL A 2 15.56 18.11 -3.26
C VAL A 2 15.62 16.61 -2.93
N ARG A 3 14.57 15.85 -3.24
CA ARG A 3 14.61 14.38 -3.09
C ARG A 3 15.64 13.85 -4.08
N LYS A 4 16.77 13.31 -3.58
CA LYS A 4 17.72 12.56 -4.39
C LYS A 4 16.98 11.36 -4.98
N GLN A 5 16.65 11.41 -6.27
CA GLN A 5 16.22 10.25 -7.03
C GLN A 5 17.27 9.14 -6.86
N LEU A 6 16.79 7.95 -6.49
CA LEU A 6 17.62 6.78 -6.25
C LEU A 6 18.37 6.41 -7.54
N LYS A 7 19.68 6.22 -7.38
CA LYS A 7 20.63 5.82 -8.42
C LYS A 7 20.20 4.50 -9.08
N GLU A 8 20.47 4.39 -10.37
CA GLU A 8 20.41 3.13 -11.10
C GLU A 8 21.40 2.14 -10.46
N LEU A 9 20.88 1.03 -9.98
CA LEU A 9 21.65 -0.12 -9.51
C LEU A 9 21.41 -1.23 -10.51
N ASP A 10 22.44 -1.51 -11.29
CA ASP A 10 22.40 -2.37 -12.47
C ASP A 10 21.96 -3.80 -12.13
N GLY A 11 21.08 -4.38 -12.94
CA GLY A 11 20.72 -5.81 -12.90
C GLY A 11 19.90 -6.35 -11.71
N THR A 12 19.44 -5.54 -10.75
CA THR A 12 18.69 -6.04 -9.57
C THR A 12 17.29 -5.41 -9.44
N VAL A 13 16.27 -6.24 -9.15
CA VAL A 13 14.90 -5.78 -8.90
C VAL A 13 14.81 -5.17 -7.49
N PHE A 14 14.93 -3.85 -7.37
CA PHE A 14 14.72 -3.17 -6.10
C PHE A 14 13.25 -2.83 -5.87
N ARG A 15 12.73 -3.19 -4.69
CA ARG A 15 11.46 -2.65 -4.20
C ARG A 15 11.77 -1.41 -3.36
N VAL A 16 11.55 -0.25 -3.93
CA VAL A 16 11.56 1.02 -3.20
C VAL A 16 10.24 1.11 -2.43
N PHE A 17 10.34 1.04 -1.10
CA PHE A 17 9.20 1.33 -0.24
C PHE A 17 9.21 2.81 0.10
N GLU A 18 8.07 3.49 -0.02
CA GLU A 18 7.92 4.82 0.56
C GLU A 18 8.18 4.73 2.07
N GLN A 19 8.90 5.72 2.59
CA GLN A 19 8.98 5.94 4.04
C GLN A 19 7.61 6.42 4.51
N ILE A 20 6.76 5.47 4.88
CA ILE A 20 5.45 5.74 5.47
C ILE A 20 5.59 5.81 7.00
N PRO A 21 4.89 6.76 7.66
CA PRO A 21 4.83 6.81 9.11
C PRO A 21 4.40 5.47 9.72
N GLN A 22 4.95 5.14 10.89
CA GLN A 22 4.72 3.84 11.54
C GLN A 22 3.24 3.60 11.87
N ASP A 23 2.50 4.64 12.23
CA ASP A 23 1.06 4.58 12.52
C ASP A 23 0.25 4.25 11.26
N VAL A 24 0.64 4.81 10.10
CA VAL A 24 0.04 4.50 8.80
C VAL A 24 0.33 3.04 8.41
N PHE A 25 1.55 2.56 8.66
CA PHE A 25 1.91 1.16 8.41
C PHE A 25 1.08 0.19 9.25
N GLN A 26 0.92 0.47 10.55
CA GLN A 26 0.11 -0.38 11.44
C GLN A 26 -1.36 -0.43 11.01
N LYS A 27 -1.96 0.72 10.67
CA LYS A 27 -3.33 0.76 10.13
C LYS A 27 -3.47 -0.02 8.83
N ARG A 28 -2.48 0.05 7.94
CA ARG A 28 -2.46 -0.75 6.70
C ARG A 28 -2.43 -2.24 7.00
N GLN A 29 -1.63 -2.69 7.97
CA GLN A 29 -1.53 -4.10 8.33
C GLN A 29 -2.88 -4.68 8.78
N GLN A 30 -3.67 -3.90 9.54
CA GLN A 30 -5.02 -4.30 9.96
C GLN A 30 -5.99 -4.50 8.78
N LEU A 31 -5.75 -3.82 7.65
CA LEU A 31 -6.57 -3.88 6.45
C LEU A 31 -6.11 -4.96 5.44
N VAL A 32 -4.93 -5.57 5.64
CA VAL A 32 -4.37 -6.61 4.77
C VAL A 32 -5.27 -7.85 4.65
N PRO A 33 -5.93 -8.35 5.71
CA PRO A 33 -6.87 -9.45 5.56
C PRO A 33 -8.08 -9.07 4.69
N LYS A 34 -8.68 -7.90 4.95
CA LYS A 34 -9.87 -7.41 4.22
C LYS A 34 -9.59 -7.21 2.72
N ILE A 35 -8.43 -6.68 2.35
CA ILE A 35 -8.06 -6.53 0.93
C ILE A 35 -7.85 -7.89 0.25
N LYS A 36 -7.28 -8.88 0.95
CA LYS A 36 -7.10 -10.24 0.41
C LYS A 36 -8.46 -10.90 0.16
N ASP A 37 -9.39 -10.79 1.10
CA ASP A 37 -10.73 -11.37 0.96
C ASP A 37 -11.54 -10.68 -0.14
N ALA A 38 -11.48 -9.35 -0.23
CA ALA A 38 -12.13 -8.61 -1.31
C ALA A 38 -11.62 -9.04 -2.70
N ARG A 39 -10.29 -9.20 -2.85
CA ARG A 39 -9.69 -9.68 -4.11
C ARG A 39 -10.08 -11.12 -4.43
N ARG A 40 -10.18 -11.99 -3.42
CA ARG A 40 -10.68 -13.37 -3.60
C ARG A 40 -12.13 -13.39 -4.10
N GLN A 41 -12.94 -12.42 -3.70
CA GLN A 41 -14.31 -12.24 -4.17
C GLN A 41 -14.40 -11.56 -5.55
N GLY A 42 -13.28 -11.31 -6.23
CA GLY A 42 -13.25 -10.65 -7.54
C GLY A 42 -13.45 -9.14 -7.50
N LYS A 43 -13.47 -8.51 -6.32
CA LYS A 43 -13.69 -7.07 -6.15
C LYS A 43 -12.41 -6.27 -6.41
N ARG A 44 -12.57 -5.03 -6.89
CA ARG A 44 -11.44 -4.10 -7.08
C ARG A 44 -11.04 -3.51 -5.73
N ALA A 45 -9.98 -4.04 -5.13
CA ALA A 45 -9.52 -3.61 -3.82
C ALA A 45 -8.08 -3.07 -3.81
N TYR A 46 -7.90 -1.84 -3.30
CA TYR A 46 -6.60 -1.15 -3.22
C TYR A 46 -6.47 -0.31 -1.94
N LEU A 47 -5.22 -0.15 -1.45
CA LEU A 47 -4.90 0.67 -0.28
C LEU A 47 -4.27 1.99 -0.73
N ALA A 48 -4.86 3.11 -0.33
CA ALA A 48 -4.26 4.44 -0.45
C ALA A 48 -4.13 5.05 0.95
N ASN A 49 -2.92 5.48 1.32
CA ASN A 49 -2.59 5.84 2.70
C ASN A 49 -3.01 4.73 3.68
N ALA A 50 -3.79 5.05 4.71
CA ALA A 50 -4.37 4.12 5.68
C ALA A 50 -5.84 3.76 5.38
N THR A 51 -6.29 3.89 4.13
CA THR A 51 -7.68 3.61 3.74
C THR A 51 -7.71 2.52 2.68
N LEU A 52 -8.57 1.52 2.90
CA LEU A 52 -8.85 0.46 1.94
C LEU A 52 -10.04 0.88 1.10
N TYR A 53 -9.94 0.83 -0.22
CA TYR A 53 -11.07 1.03 -1.12
C TYR A 53 -11.46 -0.32 -1.71
N ILE A 54 -12.74 -0.67 -1.63
CA ILE A 54 -13.32 -1.86 -2.28
C ILE A 54 -14.42 -1.35 -3.21
N ASP A 55 -14.27 -1.57 -4.51
CA ASP A 55 -15.21 -1.08 -5.55
C ASP A 55 -15.50 0.42 -5.39
N VAL A 56 -14.44 1.20 -5.12
CA VAL A 56 -14.46 2.66 -4.87
C VAL A 56 -15.07 3.07 -3.52
N VAL A 57 -15.64 2.15 -2.73
CA VAL A 57 -16.16 2.42 -1.39
C VAL A 57 -15.03 2.39 -0.34
N PRO A 58 -14.86 3.47 0.45
CA PRO A 58 -13.82 3.52 1.48
C PRO A 58 -14.18 2.64 2.69
N GLN A 59 -13.18 1.90 3.16
CA GLN A 59 -13.17 1.04 4.33
C GLN A 59 -12.05 1.53 5.24
N ARG A 60 -12.43 2.02 6.43
CA ARG A 60 -11.50 2.52 7.43
C ARG A 60 -11.11 1.39 8.39
N ALA A 61 -9.87 1.46 8.90
CA ALA A 61 -9.40 0.55 9.94
C ALA A 61 -10.13 0.82 11.25
#